data_AF-A0A7R9T8M3-F1
#
_entry.id   AF-A0A7R9T8M3-F1
#
_cell.length_a   1.000
_cell.length_b   1.000
_cell.length_c   1.000
_cell.angle_alpha   90.00
_cell.angle_beta   90.00
_cell.angle_gamma   90.00
#
_symmetry.space_group_name_H-M   'P 1'
#
loop_
_entity.id
_entity.type
_entity.pdbx_description
1 polymer ?
#
loop_
_entity_poly.entity_id
_entity_poly.type
_entity_poly.pdbx_seq_one_letter_code
_entity_poly.pdbx_strand_id
1 'polypeptide(L)'
;SRSRVARRIHASAQRFIVIMVILAAARAVLVGLLILACGVPSALAGSIAIVSFWLYFIPNLGSFVAALIPVPLVLLLPDMTEAQRWCALFIPAFGSFLVGDIVGPMMYRKGLDLNEVVILLSIIFWFSVWNGVGAVLAVPIMCMVKIVM
;
A
#
# COMPACT_ATOMS: atom_id res chain seq x y z
N SER A 1 -23.08 24.31 15.00
CA SER A 1 -22.63 23.67 13.74
C SER A 1 -21.27 22.97 13.88
N ARG A 2 -20.32 23.49 14.68
CA ARG A 2 -18.93 22.96 14.83
C ARG A 2 -18.82 21.50 15.34
N SER A 3 -19.68 21.05 16.25
CA SER A 3 -19.65 19.66 16.79
C SER A 3 -20.15 18.58 15.82
N ARG A 4 -20.88 18.95 14.76
CA ARG A 4 -21.27 18.00 13.70
C ARG A 4 -20.17 17.81 12.67
N VAL A 5 -19.40 18.87 12.39
CA VAL A 5 -18.24 18.84 11.47
C VAL A 5 -17.11 17.98 12.05
N ALA A 6 -16.75 18.19 13.32
CA ALA A 6 -15.71 17.40 13.99
C ALA A 6 -16.02 15.88 13.99
N ARG A 7 -17.27 15.49 14.28
CA ARG A 7 -17.67 14.06 14.25
C ARG A 7 -17.62 13.45 12.86
N ARG A 8 -17.96 14.20 11.81
CA ARG A 8 -17.84 13.72 10.41
C ARG A 8 -16.39 13.53 10.02
N ILE A 9 -15.52 14.44 10.43
CA ILE A 9 -14.07 14.35 10.21
C ILE A 9 -13.50 13.09 10.89
N HIS A 10 -13.78 12.88 12.17
CA HIS A 10 -13.29 11.70 12.90
C HIS A 10 -13.80 10.40 12.29
N ALA A 11 -15.09 10.32 11.97
CA ALA A 11 -15.68 9.12 11.36
C ALA A 11 -15.07 8.81 9.98
N SER A 12 -14.84 9.82 9.14
CA SER A 12 -14.20 9.66 7.83
C SER A 12 -12.74 9.23 7.96
N ALA A 13 -11.98 9.84 8.88
CA ALA A 13 -10.58 9.48 9.12
C ALA A 13 -10.45 8.04 9.64
N GLN A 14 -11.28 7.64 10.62
CA GLN A 14 -11.31 6.26 11.12
C GLN A 14 -11.66 5.27 10.02
N ARG A 15 -12.70 5.56 9.22
CA ARG A 15 -13.10 4.68 8.12
C ARG A 15 -12.01 4.53 7.07
N PHE A 16 -11.30 5.62 6.75
CA PHE A 16 -10.19 5.61 5.81
C PHE A 16 -9.02 4.75 6.31
N ILE A 17 -8.61 4.93 7.57
CA ILE A 17 -7.54 4.13 8.19
C ILE A 17 -7.92 2.64 8.19
N VAL A 18 -9.16 2.30 8.54
CA VAL A 18 -9.63 0.91 8.50
C VAL A 18 -9.53 0.32 7.08
N ILE A 19 -9.96 1.06 6.06
CA ILE A 19 -9.84 0.59 4.67
C ILE A 19 -8.37 0.41 4.27
N MET A 20 -7.47 1.33 4.66
CA MET A 20 -6.03 1.17 4.42
C MET A 20 -5.45 -0.08 5.07
N VAL A 21 -5.79 -0.35 6.32
CA VAL A 21 -5.31 -1.55 7.02
C VAL A 21 -5.84 -2.81 6.35
N ILE A 22 -7.13 -2.84 5.95
CA ILE A 22 -7.72 -3.97 5.24
C ILE A 22 -7.02 -4.22 3.91
N LEU A 23 -6.76 -3.17 3.11
CA LEU A 23 -6.10 -3.34 1.82
C LEU A 23 -4.62 -3.69 1.94
N ALA A 24 -3.91 -3.13 2.93
CA ALA A 24 -2.55 -3.53 3.26
C ALA A 24 -2.48 -5.02 3.65
N ALA A 25 -3.41 -5.48 4.49
CA ALA A 25 -3.52 -6.87 4.89
C ALA A 25 -3.85 -7.79 3.69
N ALA A 26 -4.82 -7.40 2.86
CA ALA A 26 -5.19 -8.14 1.66
C ALA A 26 -4.01 -8.28 0.69
N ARG A 27 -3.26 -7.18 0.46
CA ARG A 27 -2.04 -7.19 -0.36
C ARG A 27 -0.99 -8.13 0.22
N ALA A 28 -0.72 -8.04 1.52
CA ALA A 28 0.29 -8.85 2.19
C ALA A 28 -0.02 -10.34 2.08
N VAL A 29 -1.28 -10.73 2.32
CA VAL A 29 -1.75 -12.11 2.19
C VAL A 29 -1.64 -12.57 0.74
N LEU A 30 -2.10 -11.76 -0.23
CA LEU A 30 -2.01 -12.09 -1.65
C LEU A 30 -0.55 -12.33 -2.07
N VAL A 31 0.34 -11.38 -1.77
CA VAL A 31 1.77 -11.48 -2.11
C VAL A 31 2.43 -12.68 -1.44
N GLY A 32 2.15 -12.92 -0.16
CA GLY A 32 2.66 -14.08 0.56
C GLY A 32 2.24 -15.40 -0.09
N LEU A 33 0.97 -15.54 -0.47
CA LEU A 33 0.44 -16.73 -1.16
C LEU A 33 1.07 -16.92 -2.54
N LEU A 34 1.23 -15.85 -3.32
CA LEU A 34 1.85 -15.91 -4.66
C LEU A 34 3.32 -16.34 -4.59
N ILE A 35 4.07 -15.84 -3.60
CA ILE A 35 5.48 -16.20 -3.39
C ILE A 35 5.63 -17.65 -2.93
N LEU A 36 4.76 -18.10 -2.02
CA LEU A 36 4.69 -19.51 -1.62
C LEU A 36 4.41 -20.43 -2.83
N ALA A 37 3.46 -20.02 -3.69
CA ALA A 37 3.13 -20.79 -4.89
C ALA A 37 4.30 -20.87 -5.90
N CYS A 38 5.20 -19.89 -5.92
CA CYS A 38 6.42 -19.92 -6.73
C CYS A 38 7.55 -20.77 -6.13
N GLY A 39 7.33 -21.43 -4.99
CA GLY A 39 8.31 -22.35 -4.37
C GLY A 39 9.34 -21.66 -3.48
N VAL A 40 9.10 -20.41 -3.08
CA VAL A 40 9.96 -19.70 -2.12
C VAL A 40 9.71 -20.24 -0.70
N PRO A 41 10.76 -20.42 0.13
CA PRO A 41 10.61 -20.90 1.50
C PRO A 41 9.62 -20.08 2.33
N SER A 42 8.84 -20.77 3.19
CA SER A 42 7.75 -20.14 3.96
C SER A 42 8.22 -19.01 4.90
N ALA A 43 9.41 -19.14 5.48
CA ALA A 43 10.02 -18.09 6.30
C ALA A 43 10.28 -16.80 5.49
N LEU A 44 10.74 -16.95 4.24
CA LEU A 44 11.03 -15.83 3.37
C LEU A 44 9.73 -15.21 2.82
N ALA A 45 8.76 -16.06 2.45
CA ALA A 45 7.45 -15.60 2.01
C ALA A 45 6.72 -14.79 3.09
N GLY A 46 6.79 -15.21 4.36
CA GLY A 46 6.24 -14.45 5.49
C GLY A 46 6.93 -13.11 5.67
N SER A 47 8.25 -13.06 5.55
CA SER A 47 9.04 -11.82 5.62
C SER A 47 8.63 -10.84 4.52
N ILE A 48 8.51 -11.31 3.27
CA ILE A 48 8.10 -10.48 2.13
C ILE A 48 6.65 -10.02 2.27
N ALA A 49 5.75 -10.86 2.78
CA ALA A 49 4.37 -10.47 3.07
C ALA A 49 4.30 -9.31 4.09
N ILE A 50 5.07 -9.39 5.18
CA ILE A 50 5.15 -8.33 6.20
C ILE A 50 5.70 -7.03 5.59
N VAL A 51 6.74 -7.11 4.76
CA VAL A 51 7.29 -5.93 4.09
C VAL A 51 6.28 -5.34 3.10
N SER A 52 5.56 -6.17 2.35
CA SER A 52 4.53 -5.73 1.41
C SER A 52 3.35 -5.05 2.11
N PHE A 53 3.00 -5.48 3.33
CA PHE A 53 2.02 -4.79 4.19
C PHE A 53 2.44 -3.34 4.43
N TRP A 54 3.68 -3.12 4.87
CA TRP A 54 4.18 -1.78 5.18
C TRP A 54 4.35 -0.93 3.92
N LEU A 55 4.81 -1.52 2.81
CA LEU A 55 4.95 -0.82 1.54
C LEU A 55 3.63 -0.35 0.95
N TYR A 56 2.50 -0.96 1.31
CA TYR A 56 1.18 -0.50 0.88
C TYR A 56 0.89 0.94 1.28
N PHE A 57 1.45 1.40 2.41
CA PHE A 57 1.26 2.76 2.91
C PHE A 57 2.08 3.81 2.16
N ILE A 58 2.93 3.41 1.19
CA ILE A 58 3.73 4.32 0.37
C ILE A 58 3.16 4.33 -1.06
N PRO A 59 2.33 5.32 -1.43
CA PRO A 59 1.68 5.38 -2.74
C PRO A 59 2.72 5.54 -3.86
N ASN A 60 2.50 4.89 -5.01
CA ASN A 60 3.39 4.83 -6.20
C ASN A 60 4.78 4.19 -5.99
N LEU A 61 5.48 4.49 -4.89
CA LEU A 61 6.77 3.87 -4.56
C LEU A 61 6.59 2.42 -4.08
N GLY A 62 5.50 2.11 -3.37
CA GLY A 62 5.26 0.79 -2.79
C GLY A 62 5.17 -0.34 -3.83
N SER A 63 4.65 -0.08 -5.03
CA SER A 63 4.57 -1.08 -6.10
C SER A 63 5.92 -1.28 -6.81
N PHE A 64 6.66 -0.20 -7.05
CA PHE A 64 8.01 -0.26 -7.63
C PHE A 64 9.00 -0.93 -6.68
N VAL A 65 8.99 -0.55 -5.40
CA VAL A 65 9.84 -1.14 -4.37
C VAL A 65 9.45 -2.58 -4.07
N ALA A 66 8.16 -2.92 -4.05
CA ALA A 66 7.74 -4.31 -3.87
C ALA A 66 8.09 -5.24 -5.04
N ALA A 67 8.27 -4.70 -6.25
CA ALA A 67 8.82 -5.47 -7.36
C ALA A 67 10.34 -5.72 -7.22
N LEU A 68 11.06 -4.80 -6.56
CA LEU A 68 12.52 -4.89 -6.38
C LEU A 68 12.94 -5.76 -5.20
N ILE A 69 12.19 -5.75 -4.08
CA ILE A 69 12.56 -6.50 -2.87
C ILE A 69 12.72 -8.02 -3.09
N PRO A 70 11.88 -8.70 -3.89
CA PRO A 70 12.04 -10.13 -4.16
C PRO A 70 13.32 -10.45 -4.96
N VAL A 71 13.86 -9.50 -5.75
CA VAL A 71 14.98 -9.74 -6.67
C VAL A 71 16.22 -10.32 -5.97
N PRO A 72 16.87 -9.62 -5.01
CA PRO A 72 18.06 -10.16 -4.37
C PRO A 72 17.76 -11.41 -3.55
N LEU A 73 16.56 -11.50 -2.95
CA LEU A 73 16.14 -12.65 -2.15
C LEU A 73 16.02 -13.93 -2.96
N VAL A 74 15.47 -13.84 -4.18
CA VAL A 74 15.30 -14.96 -5.10
C VAL A 74 16.62 -15.36 -5.77
N LEU A 75 17.50 -14.38 -6.05
CA LEU A 75 18.83 -14.64 -6.62
C LEU A 75 19.77 -15.37 -5.65
N LEU A 76 19.59 -15.18 -4.34
CA LEU A 76 20.37 -15.83 -3.30
C LEU A 76 19.91 -17.26 -2.98
N LEU A 77 18.78 -17.72 -3.54
CA LEU A 77 18.28 -19.08 -3.34
C LEU A 77 18.90 -20.05 -4.36
N PRO A 78 19.77 -20.98 -3.91
CA PRO A 78 20.49 -21.89 -4.80
C PRO A 78 19.58 -22.98 -5.39
N ASP A 79 18.51 -23.36 -4.69
CA ASP A 79 17.66 -24.51 -5.03
C ASP A 79 16.47 -24.17 -5.95
N MET A 80 16.38 -22.94 -6.46
CA MET A 80 15.27 -22.52 -7.34
C MET A 80 15.60 -22.69 -8.82
N THR A 81 14.66 -23.26 -9.58
CA THR A 81 14.72 -23.30 -11.04
C THR A 81 14.56 -21.91 -11.65
N GLU A 82 15.03 -21.70 -12.89
CA GLU A 82 14.86 -20.42 -13.60
C GLU A 82 13.39 -20.00 -13.71
N ALA A 83 12.49 -20.95 -13.97
CA ALA A 83 11.05 -20.71 -14.04
C ALA A 83 10.49 -20.21 -12.71
N GLN A 84 10.91 -20.79 -11.58
CA GLN A 84 10.49 -20.35 -10.25
C GLN A 84 11.04 -18.96 -9.91
N ARG A 85 12.25 -18.62 -10.38
CA ARG A 85 12.83 -17.28 -10.18
C ARG A 85 12.02 -16.19 -10.90
N TRP A 86 11.67 -16.43 -12.17
CA TRP A 86 10.81 -15.52 -12.93
C TRP A 86 9.40 -15.41 -12.35
N CYS A 87 8.83 -16.53 -11.89
CA CYS A 87 7.56 -16.56 -11.17
C CYS A 87 7.60 -15.66 -9.93
N ALA A 88 8.61 -15.85 -9.07
CA ALA A 88 8.75 -15.13 -7.80
C ALA A 88 9.03 -13.63 -7.97
N LEU A 89 9.46 -13.21 -9.17
CA LEU A 89 9.66 -11.81 -9.50
C LEU A 89 8.37 -11.16 -10.05
N PHE A 90 7.78 -11.73 -11.09
CA PHE A 90 6.70 -11.06 -11.83
C PHE A 90 5.33 -11.22 -11.18
N ILE A 91 5.02 -12.40 -10.64
CA ILE A 91 3.68 -12.68 -10.11
C ILE A 91 3.37 -11.83 -8.87
N PRO A 92 4.26 -11.70 -7.87
CA PRO A 92 4.01 -10.88 -6.68
C PRO A 92 4.05 -9.38 -6.98
N ALA A 93 4.87 -8.95 -7.94
CA ALA A 93 4.88 -7.58 -8.44
C ALA A 93 3.52 -7.21 -9.08
N PHE A 94 2.99 -8.11 -9.92
CA PHE A 94 1.67 -7.94 -10.51
C PHE A 94 0.57 -7.92 -9.45
N GLY A 95 0.59 -8.85 -8.48
CA GLY A 95 -0.37 -8.86 -7.38
C GLY A 95 -0.31 -7.58 -6.52
N SER A 96 0.89 -7.07 -6.27
CA SER A 96 1.11 -5.80 -5.57
C SER A 96 0.54 -4.61 -6.33
N PHE A 97 0.73 -4.57 -7.65
CA PHE A 97 0.19 -3.55 -8.55
C PHE A 97 -1.34 -3.60 -8.61
N LEU A 98 -1.94 -4.78 -8.73
CA LEU A 98 -3.40 -4.92 -8.73
C LEU A 98 -4.02 -4.34 -7.46
N VAL A 99 -3.47 -4.66 -6.28
CA VAL A 99 -4.03 -4.18 -5.02
C VAL A 99 -3.68 -2.72 -4.74
N GLY A 100 -2.44 -2.32 -5.04
CA GLY A 100 -1.92 -0.97 -4.80
C GLY A 100 -2.50 0.08 -5.73
N ASP A 101 -2.46 -0.17 -7.03
CA ASP A 101 -2.68 0.83 -8.07
C ASP A 101 -4.06 0.72 -8.73
N ILE A 102 -4.76 -0.41 -8.60
CA ILE A 102 -6.11 -0.59 -9.16
C ILE A 102 -7.17 -0.63 -8.05
N VAL A 103 -7.08 -1.63 -7.15
CA VAL A 103 -8.09 -1.85 -6.11
C VAL A 103 -8.06 -0.73 -5.07
N GLY A 104 -6.87 -0.28 -4.66
CA GLY A 104 -6.69 0.86 -3.76
C GLY A 104 -7.49 2.08 -4.22
N PRO A 105 -7.16 2.67 -5.39
CA PRO A 105 -7.87 3.82 -5.91
C PRO A 105 -9.37 3.60 -6.06
N MET A 106 -9.83 2.40 -6.47
CA MET A 106 -11.27 2.10 -6.56
C MET A 106 -11.96 2.09 -5.19
N MET A 107 -11.32 1.55 -4.16
CA MET A 107 -11.89 1.43 -2.81
C MET A 107 -11.93 2.76 -2.06
N TYR A 108 -10.99 3.68 -2.37
CA TYR A 108 -11.03 5.06 -1.88
C TYR A 108 -11.81 6.00 -2.80
N ARG A 109 -12.10 5.60 -4.05
CA ARG A 109 -12.94 6.35 -5.00
C ARG A 109 -14.42 6.15 -4.70
N LYS A 110 -14.93 7.06 -3.87
CA LYS A 110 -16.20 7.78 -4.11
C LYS A 110 -16.19 9.01 -3.22
N GLY A 111 -15.97 10.20 -3.80
CA GLY A 111 -16.46 11.45 -3.18
C GLY A 111 -15.51 12.63 -3.07
N LEU A 112 -14.30 12.59 -3.60
CA LEU A 112 -13.40 13.74 -3.58
C LEU A 112 -12.96 14.08 -4.99
N ASP A 113 -13.66 15.03 -5.63
CA ASP A 113 -13.08 15.91 -6.67
C ASP A 113 -11.90 16.66 -6.03
N LEU A 114 -10.79 15.96 -5.82
CA LEU A 114 -9.54 16.51 -5.37
C LEU A 114 -8.55 16.24 -6.48
N ASN A 115 -7.92 17.31 -6.97
CA ASN A 115 -6.90 17.23 -8.00
C ASN A 115 -5.78 16.29 -7.49
N GLU A 116 -5.48 15.25 -8.27
CA GLU A 116 -4.51 14.18 -7.96
C GLU A 116 -3.12 14.76 -7.60
N VAL A 117 -2.76 15.88 -8.22
CA VAL A 117 -1.53 16.64 -7.91
C VAL A 117 -1.48 17.11 -6.45
N VAL A 118 -2.61 17.57 -5.91
CA VAL A 118 -2.69 18.10 -4.55
C VAL A 118 -2.61 16.95 -3.53
N ILE A 119 -3.12 15.77 -3.87
CA ILE A 119 -2.99 14.56 -3.06
C ILE A 119 -1.52 14.16 -2.97
N LEU A 120 -0.84 14.12 -4.13
CA LEU A 120 0.58 13.80 -4.20
C LEU A 120 1.42 14.79 -3.40
N LEU A 121 1.17 16.10 -3.55
CA LEU A 121 1.84 17.16 -2.79
C LEU A 121 1.62 17.02 -1.27
N SER A 122 0.38 16.71 -0.86
CA SER A 122 0.08 16.50 0.56
C SER A 122 0.81 15.29 1.12
N ILE A 123 0.88 14.19 0.37
CA ILE A 123 1.63 13.00 0.77
C ILE A 123 3.11 13.33 0.91
N ILE A 124 3.72 14.00 -0.07
CA ILE A 124 5.14 14.39 -0.03
C ILE A 124 5.41 15.29 1.18
N PHE A 125 4.56 16.28 1.40
CA PHE A 125 4.67 17.19 2.54
C PHE A 125 4.60 16.43 3.87
N TRP A 126 3.54 15.66 4.11
CA TRP A 126 3.37 14.95 5.39
C TRP A 126 4.36 13.81 5.56
N PHE A 127 4.77 13.13 4.49
CA PHE A 127 5.86 12.15 4.52
C PHE A 127 7.18 12.80 4.94
N SER A 128 7.49 14.03 4.49
CA SER A 128 8.68 14.74 4.97
C SER A 128 8.63 15.08 6.46
N VAL A 129 7.43 15.21 7.04
CA VAL A 129 7.27 15.55 8.46
C VAL A 129 7.41 14.31 9.34
N TRP A 130 6.68 13.22 9.04
CA TRP A 130 6.61 12.01 9.88
C TRP A 130 6.90 10.69 9.15
N ASN A 131 7.61 10.73 8.02
CA ASN A 131 7.93 9.57 7.16
C ASN A 131 6.65 8.80 6.77
N GLY A 132 6.70 7.46 6.77
CA GLY A 132 5.57 6.60 6.37
C GLY A 132 4.27 6.87 7.14
N VAL A 133 4.34 7.27 8.41
CA VAL A 133 3.16 7.61 9.21
C VAL A 133 2.46 8.86 8.67
N GLY A 134 3.24 9.84 8.19
CA GLY A 134 2.73 11.05 7.58
C GLY A 134 1.99 10.80 6.26
N ALA A 135 2.46 9.85 5.44
CA ALA A 135 1.79 9.49 4.20
C ALA A 135 0.37 8.93 4.43
N VAL A 136 0.19 8.12 5.48
CA VAL A 136 -1.12 7.58 5.89
C VAL A 136 -2.07 8.69 6.35
N LEU A 137 -1.54 9.69 7.06
CA LEU A 137 -2.32 10.80 7.60
C LEU A 137 -2.60 11.91 6.57
N ALA A 138 -1.85 11.97 5.47
CA ALA A 138 -2.01 12.99 4.44
C ALA A 138 -3.43 13.05 3.88
N VAL A 139 -4.02 11.90 3.52
CA VAL A 139 -5.36 11.81 2.94
C VAL A 139 -6.46 12.25 3.92
N PRO A 140 -6.52 11.77 5.18
CA PRO A 140 -7.52 12.25 6.13
C PRO A 140 -7.35 13.74 6.47
N ILE A 141 -6.12 14.25 6.59
CA ILE A 141 -5.88 15.69 6.78
C ILE A 141 -6.40 16.49 5.58
N MET A 142 -6.16 16.00 4.37
CA MET A 142 -6.63 16.63 3.16
C MET A 142 -8.17 16.67 3.06
N CYS A 143 -8.83 15.58 3.47
CA CYS A 143 -10.28 15.55 3.64
C CYS A 143 -10.76 16.60 4.65
N MET A 144 -10.04 16.82 5.76
CA MET A 144 -10.38 17.85 6.75
C MET A 144 -10.30 19.25 6.14
N VAL A 145 -9.23 19.55 5.40
CA VAL A 145 -9.04 20.86 4.75
C VAL A 145 -10.17 21.14 3.76
N LYS A 146 -10.58 20.16 2.95
CA LYS A 146 -11.68 20.33 1.98
C LYS A 146 -13.05 20.54 2.64
N ILE A 147 -13.28 20.04 3.85
CA ILE A 147 -14.56 20.22 4.55
C ILE A 147 -14.65 21.61 5.20
N VAL A 148 -13.50 22.21 5.51
CA VAL A 148 -13.41 23.54 6.15
C VAL A 148 -13.44 24.66 5.12
N MET A 149 -12.90 24.44 3.91
CA MET A 149 -12.98 25.33 2.76
C MET A 149 -14.35 25.24 2.06
#